data_AF-A0A0R3MNX2-F1
#
_entry.id   AF-A0A0R3MNX2-F1
#
_cell.length_a   1.000
_cell.length_b   1.000
_cell.length_c   1.000
_cell.angle_alpha   90.00
_cell.angle_beta   90.00
_cell.angle_gamma   90.00
#
_symmetry.space_group_name_H-M   'P 1'
#
loop_
_entity.id
_entity.type
_entity.pdbx_description
1 polymer ?
#
loop_
_entity_poly.entity_id
_entity_poly.type
_entity_poly.pdbx_seq_one_letter_code
_entity_poly.pdbx_strand_id
1 'polypeptide(L)'
;MSLSGALPPDWRLTPKERDLFLALVRNEIVSKQMAVVVLYGTQDRETTHSVDVFMSRIRHKTEKHRIKIETINRTGYRLVDRLVWAKTLKLDTPVEH
;
A
#
# COMPACT_ATOMS: atom_id res chain seq x y z
N MET A 1 -2.20 -9.76 9.87
CA MET A 1 -3.42 -9.27 9.18
C MET A 1 -3.19 -9.44 7.69
N SER A 2 -3.96 -10.29 7.01
CA SER A 2 -3.91 -10.38 5.54
C SER A 2 -4.92 -9.39 4.96
N LEU A 3 -4.45 -8.48 4.11
CA LEU A 3 -5.32 -7.55 3.39
C LEU A 3 -5.78 -8.24 2.11
N SER A 4 -7.08 -8.52 2.01
CA SER A 4 -7.68 -9.15 0.83
C SER A 4 -8.07 -8.09 -0.19
N GLY A 5 -7.58 -8.22 -1.42
CA GLY A 5 -7.91 -7.35 -2.54
C GLY A 5 -7.35 -7.88 -3.85
N ALA A 6 -8.16 -7.90 -4.90
CA ALA A 6 -7.74 -8.36 -6.23
C ALA A 6 -6.94 -7.25 -6.93
N LEU A 7 -5.61 -7.29 -6.81
CA LEU A 7 -4.73 -6.44 -7.63
C LEU A 7 -4.45 -7.12 -8.97
N PRO A 8 -4.29 -6.34 -10.07
CA PRO A 8 -3.92 -6.90 -11.36
C PRO A 8 -2.60 -7.68 -11.28
N PRO A 9 -2.52 -8.92 -11.79
CA PRO A 9 -1.29 -9.71 -11.75
C PRO A 9 -0.16 -9.08 -12.58
N ASP A 10 -0.51 -8.26 -13.57
CA ASP A 10 0.42 -7.51 -14.42
C ASP A 10 1.33 -6.55 -13.62
N TRP A 11 0.91 -6.10 -12.44
CA TRP A 11 1.71 -5.21 -11.59
C TRP A 11 2.91 -5.91 -10.96
N ARG A 12 2.93 -7.26 -10.96
CA ARG A 12 4.04 -8.09 -10.43
C ARG A 12 4.47 -7.65 -9.01
N LEU A 13 3.51 -7.28 -8.18
CA LEU A 13 3.74 -6.97 -6.77
C LEU A 13 3.99 -8.27 -6.00
N THR A 14 5.04 -8.28 -5.20
CA THR A 14 5.27 -9.32 -4.20
C THR A 14 4.16 -9.29 -3.13
N PRO A 15 3.96 -10.37 -2.35
CA PRO A 15 2.94 -10.38 -1.30
C PRO A 15 3.04 -9.18 -0.33
N LYS A 16 4.26 -8.82 0.10
CA LYS A 16 4.49 -7.67 0.99
C LYS A 16 4.16 -6.33 0.33
N GLU A 17 4.54 -6.16 -0.94
CA GLU A 17 4.22 -4.95 -1.70
C GLU A 17 2.71 -4.82 -1.93
N ARG A 18 2.02 -5.93 -2.20
CA ARG A 18 0.56 -5.99 -2.32
C ARG A 18 -0.11 -5.56 -1.02
N ASP A 19 0.30 -6.12 0.10
CA ASP A 19 -0.30 -5.80 1.40
C ASP A 19 -0.08 -4.32 1.75
N LEU A 20 1.14 -3.80 1.52
CA LEU A 20 1.43 -2.37 1.71
C LEU A 20 0.62 -1.47 0.77
N PHE A 21 0.43 -1.89 -0.49
CA PHE A 21 -0.41 -1.15 -1.43
C PHE A 21 -1.88 -1.15 -1.02
N LEU A 22 -2.42 -2.29 -0.57
CA LEU A 22 -3.79 -2.35 -0.06
C LEU A 22 -3.98 -1.47 1.17
N ALA A 23 -2.96 -1.35 2.03
CA ALA A 23 -2.99 -0.40 3.13
C ALA A 23 -3.11 1.05 2.64
N LEU A 24 -2.40 1.42 1.56
CA LEU A 24 -2.50 2.75 0.93
C LEU A 24 -3.88 3.02 0.31
N VAL A 25 -4.57 1.98 -0.20
CA VAL A 25 -5.93 2.13 -0.75
C VAL A 25 -6.97 2.27 0.36
N ARG A 26 -6.80 1.57 1.49
CA ARG A 26 -7.76 1.58 2.59
C ARG A 26 -7.61 2.77 3.53
N ASN A 27 -6.39 3.29 3.70
CA ASN A 27 -6.10 4.39 4.62
C ASN A 27 -5.86 5.69 3.84
N GLU A 28 -6.30 6.82 4.39
CA GLU A 28 -5.94 8.14 3.84
C GLU A 28 -4.44 8.40 3.88
N ILE A 29 -3.83 7.99 5.00
CA ILE A 29 -2.42 8.16 5.27
C ILE A 29 -1.93 6.87 5.91
N VAL A 30 -0.91 6.26 5.30
CA VAL A 30 -0.15 5.16 5.89
C VAL A 30 1.09 5.74 6.55
N SER A 31 1.13 5.75 7.88
CA SER A 31 2.31 6.17 8.63
C SER A 31 3.46 5.19 8.44
N LYS A 32 4.71 5.63 8.67
CA LYS A 32 5.88 4.72 8.63
C LYS A 32 5.73 3.55 9.60
N GLN A 33 5.18 3.79 10.79
CA GLN A 33 4.91 2.75 11.78
C GLN A 33 3.88 1.73 11.28
N MET A 34 2.80 2.20 10.66
CA MET A 34 1.80 1.30 10.09
C MET A 34 2.37 0.49 8.92
N ALA A 35 3.19 1.10 8.07
CA ALA A 35 3.87 0.39 7.00
C ALA A 35 4.81 -0.71 7.54
N VAL A 36 5.54 -0.44 8.63
CA VAL A 36 6.36 -1.46 9.33
C VAL A 36 5.48 -2.61 9.82
N VAL A 37 4.35 -2.32 10.47
CA VAL A 37 3.41 -3.34 10.95
C VAL A 37 2.85 -4.17 9.80
N VAL A 38 2.57 -3.57 8.64
CA VAL A 38 2.09 -4.30 7.46
C VAL A 38 3.19 -5.19 6.86
N LEU A 39 4.44 -4.71 6.81
CA LEU A 39 5.55 -5.42 6.17
C LEU A 39 6.18 -6.53 7.04
N TYR A 40 6.16 -6.34 8.35
CA TYR A 40 6.92 -7.15 9.32
C TYR A 40 6.03 -7.72 10.44
N GLY A 41 4.81 -7.20 10.62
CA GLY A 41 3.94 -7.59 11.72
C GLY A 41 4.34 -6.93 13.05
N THR A 42 3.99 -7.59 14.16
CA THR A 42 4.36 -7.20 15.53
C THR A 42 5.68 -7.81 15.98
N GLN A 43 6.28 -8.69 15.18
CA GLN A 43 7.55 -9.35 15.47
C GLN A 43 8.69 -8.72 14.68
N ASP A 44 9.73 -8.37 15.42
CA ASP A 44 11.08 -8.06 14.98
C ASP A 44 11.32 -6.83 14.08
N ARG A 45 12.03 -5.86 14.68
CA ARG A 45 12.52 -4.61 14.07
C ARG A 45 13.80 -4.79 13.25
N GLU A 46 14.32 -6.02 13.13
CA GLU A 46 15.70 -6.27 12.69
C GLU A 46 15.87 -6.52 11.18
N THR A 47 14.82 -6.41 10.37
CA THR A 47 14.99 -6.47 8.90
C THR A 47 15.28 -5.10 8.30
N THR A 48 16.55 -4.93 7.92
CA THR A 48 17.31 -3.81 7.35
C THR A 48 16.71 -3.10 6.11
N HIS A 49 15.49 -3.44 5.65
CA HIS A 49 14.87 -2.81 4.49
C HIS A 49 13.92 -1.69 4.90
N SER A 50 14.33 -0.45 4.62
CA SER A 50 13.51 0.73 4.87
C SER A 50 12.18 0.69 4.11
N VAL A 51 11.10 1.10 4.75
CA VAL A 51 9.76 1.30 4.14
C VAL A 51 9.85 2.09 2.82
N ASP A 52 10.76 3.07 2.76
CA ASP A 52 11.02 3.88 1.59
C ASP A 52 11.47 3.07 0.35
N VAL A 53 12.17 1.95 0.53
CA VAL A 53 12.56 1.04 -0.58
C VAL A 53 11.33 0.34 -1.14
N PHE A 54 10.46 -0.19 -0.27
CA PHE A 54 9.20 -0.81 -0.70
C PHE A 54 8.31 0.20 -1.41
N MET A 55 8.19 1.43 -0.87
CA MET A 55 7.43 2.50 -1.53
C MET A 55 7.99 2.86 -2.90
N SER A 56 9.31 2.92 -3.04
CA SER A 56 9.95 3.21 -4.34
C SER A 56 9.72 2.09 -5.36
N ARG A 57 9.78 0.82 -4.92
CA ARG A 57 9.49 -0.34 -5.77
C ARG A 57 8.03 -0.37 -6.22
N ILE A 58 7.09 -0.11 -5.30
CA ILE A 58 5.66 -0.04 -5.64
C ILE A 58 5.45 1.06 -6.68
N ARG A 59 5.95 2.28 -6.44
CA ARG A 59 5.85 3.40 -7.40
C ARG A 59 6.34 3.01 -8.79
N HIS A 60 7.52 2.40 -8.88
CA HIS A 60 8.09 1.99 -10.16
C HIS A 60 7.24 0.93 -10.88
N LYS A 61 6.74 -0.07 -10.14
CA LYS A 61 5.89 -1.12 -10.72
C LYS A 61 4.53 -0.60 -11.15
N THR A 62 3.97 0.36 -10.40
CA THR A 62 2.63 0.90 -10.66
C THR A 62 2.62 2.14 -11.56
N GLU A 63 3.79 2.67 -11.94
CA GLU A 63 3.95 3.87 -12.76
C GLU A 63 3.18 3.78 -14.08
N LYS A 64 3.27 2.64 -14.76
CA LYS A 64 2.56 2.37 -16.04
C LYS A 64 1.03 2.45 -15.90
N HIS A 65 0.53 2.26 -14.68
CA HIS A 65 -0.90 2.29 -14.37
C HIS A 65 -1.35 3.67 -13.86
N ARG A 66 -0.50 4.71 -13.97
CA ARG A 66 -0.79 6.08 -13.52
C ARG A 66 -1.14 6.17 -12.03
N ILE A 67 -0.62 5.23 -11.25
CA ILE A 67 -0.78 5.22 -9.79
C ILE A 67 0.26 6.16 -9.20
N LYS A 68 -0.22 7.14 -8.44
CA LYS A 68 0.64 8.15 -7.81
C LYS A 68 0.58 8.01 -6.30
N ILE A 69 1.73 7.79 -5.67
CA ILE A 69 1.89 7.69 -4.21
C ILE A 69 2.72 8.88 -3.75
N GLU A 70 2.17 9.72 -2.90
CA GLU A 70 2.85 10.91 -2.37
C GLU A 70 3.42 10.65 -0.98
N THR A 71 4.62 11.18 -0.73
CA THR A 71 5.21 11.20 0.62
C THR A 71 4.78 12.48 1.31
N ILE A 72 4.16 12.35 2.49
CA ILE A 72 3.82 13.47 3.35
C ILE A 72 4.90 13.58 4.43
N ASN A 73 5.66 14.68 4.40
CA ASN A 73 6.76 14.91 5.33
C ASN A 73 6.33 14.73 6.79
N ARG A 74 7.09 13.93 7.55
CA ARG A 74 6.87 13.59 8.96
C ARG A 74 5.57 12.84 9.28
N THR A 75 4.75 12.53 8.28
CA THR A 75 3.44 11.90 8.49
C THR A 75 3.38 10.49 7.90
N GLY A 76 3.81 10.31 6.64
CA GLY A 76 3.74 9.00 6.00
C GLY A 76 3.56 9.08 4.49
N TYR A 77 2.71 8.20 3.95
CA TYR A 77 2.47 8.08 2.53
C TYR A 77 0.96 8.08 2.25
N ARG A 78 0.55 8.68 1.13
CA ARG A 78 -0.84 8.65 0.66
C ARG A 78 -0.93 8.19 -0.79
N LEU A 79 -2.00 7.49 -1.11
CA LEU A 79 -2.38 7.21 -2.49
C LEU A 79 -3.20 8.38 -3.04
N VAL A 80 -2.75 8.97 -4.14
CA VAL A 80 -3.53 9.98 -4.87
C VAL A 80 -4.69 9.29 -5.57
N ASP A 81 -5.86 9.94 -5.63
CA ASP A 81 -7.09 9.36 -6.18
C ASP A 81 -7.47 8.03 -5.52
N ARG A 82 -7.21 7.90 -4.20
CA ARG A 82 -7.50 6.70 -3.40
C ARG A 82 -8.90 6.14 -3.67
N LEU A 83 -9.92 7.00 -3.71
CA LEU A 83 -11.31 6.60 -3.92
C LEU A 83 -11.55 6.04 -5.34
N VAL A 84 -10.88 6.58 -6.35
CA VAL A 84 -10.94 6.05 -7.71
C VAL A 84 -10.33 4.66 -7.74
N TRP A 85 -9.15 4.49 -7.16
CA TRP A 85 -8.47 3.20 -7.13
C TRP A 85 -9.19 2.16 -6.27
N ALA A 86 -9.79 2.55 -5.15
CA ALA A 86 -10.63 1.66 -4.36
C ALA A 86 -11.81 1.09 -5.17
N LYS A 87 -12.49 1.95 -5.96
CA LYS A 87 -13.56 1.55 -6.87
C LYS A 87 -13.05 0.69 -8.02
N THR A 88 -11.97 1.10 -8.69
CA THR A 88 -11.37 0.39 -9.83
C THR A 88 -10.92 -1.02 -9.45
N LEU A 89 -10.35 -1.18 -8.27
CA LEU A 89 -9.86 -2.46 -7.77
C LEU A 89 -10.98 -3.37 -7.23
N LYS A 90 -12.24 -2.91 -7.27
CA LYS A 90 -13.39 -3.59 -6.68
C LYS A 90 -13.05 -4.15 -5.30
N LEU A 91 -12.32 -3.36 -4.51
CA LEU A 91 -12.14 -3.71 -3.11
C LEU A 91 -13.54 -3.62 -2.53
N ASP A 92 -14.15 -4.78 -2.34
CA ASP A 92 -15.46 -4.93 -1.75
C ASP A 92 -15.47 -4.04 -0.53
N THR A 93 -16.12 -2.89 -0.67
CA THR A 93 -16.38 -2.05 0.46
C THR A 93 -17.51 -2.80 1.11
N PRO A 94 -17.37 -3.40 2.30
CA PRO A 94 -18.56 -3.71 3.05
C PRO A 94 -19.19 -2.33 3.29
N VAL A 95 -20.17 -1.99 2.44
CA VAL A 95 -21.14 -0.96 2.73
C VAL A 95 -21.96 -1.58 3.86
N GLU A 96 -21.49 -1.39 5.09
CA GLU A 96 -22.35 -1.61 6.25
C GLU A 96 -23.40 -0.51 6.22
N HIS A 97 -24.64 -0.97 6.22
CA HIS A 97 -25.87 -0.23 6.04
C HIS A 97 -26.41 0.28 7.37
#